data_AF-A0A3M1ZFF5-F1
#
_entry.id   AF-A0A3M1ZFF5-F1
#
_cell.length_a   1.000
_cell.length_b   1.000
_cell.length_c   1.000
_cell.angle_alpha   90.00
_cell.angle_beta   90.00
_cell.angle_gamma   90.00
#
_symmetry.space_group_name_H-M   'P 1'
#
loop_
_entity.id
_entity.type
_entity.pdbx_description
1 polymer ?
#
loop_
_entity_poly.entity_id
_entity_poly.type
_entity_poly.pdbx_seq_one_letter_code
_entity_poly.pdbx_strand_id
1 'polypeptide(L)'
;MVTQVEIVFQNGENLDGFYRFRPRETVKGTVTIRPDRNINCNHLYIRLEWHTEGRGTRFSQKVAEMDVFQGTLAQGIARTFDFEFTIPKKPWSFEGHYVSVVWNVQVQIDIPMARDVNESAVFLVEPDREPADSVW
;
A
#
# COMPACT_ATOMS: atom_id res chain seq x y z
N MET A 1 15.11 5.20 -15.88
CA MET A 1 14.85 6.08 -14.72
C MET A 1 14.65 5.16 -13.55
N VAL A 2 15.41 5.34 -12.49
CA VAL A 2 15.36 4.52 -11.29
C VAL A 2 15.18 5.45 -10.10
N THR A 3 13.93 5.77 -9.79
CA THR A 3 13.59 6.46 -8.54
C THR A 3 13.49 5.41 -7.45
N GLN A 4 14.23 5.57 -6.36
CA GLN A 4 14.06 4.70 -5.21
C GLN A 4 12.84 5.18 -4.41
N VAL A 5 11.88 4.28 -4.20
CA VAL A 5 10.74 4.49 -3.32
C VAL A 5 10.78 3.39 -2.26
N GLU A 6 10.74 3.78 -1.00
CA GLU A 6 10.73 2.88 0.13
C GLU A 6 9.45 3.11 0.93
N ILE A 7 8.72 2.02 1.22
CA ILE A 7 7.49 2.04 2.00
C ILE A 7 7.74 1.22 3.25
N VAL A 8 7.63 1.84 4.42
CA VAL A 8 7.86 1.19 5.71
C VAL A 8 6.61 1.31 6.57
N PHE A 9 6.06 0.17 6.97
CA PHE A 9 4.98 0.13 7.96
C PHE A 9 5.54 0.35 9.36
N GLN A 10 4.88 1.21 10.14
CA GLN A 10 5.27 1.56 11.51
C GLN A 10 4.52 0.74 12.58
N ASN A 11 3.48 0.02 12.17
CA ASN A 11 2.69 -0.84 13.03
C ASN A 11 2.24 -2.10 12.28
N GLY A 12 1.42 -2.92 12.92
CA GLY A 12 1.07 -4.26 12.47
C GLY A 12 1.99 -5.32 13.06
N GLU A 13 1.50 -6.55 13.16
CA GLU A 13 2.28 -7.68 13.66
C GLU A 13 3.24 -8.14 12.55
N ASN A 14 4.55 -8.09 12.80
CA ASN A 14 5.54 -8.61 11.85
C ASN A 14 5.72 -10.11 12.07
N LEU A 15 5.30 -10.92 11.09
CA LEU A 15 5.38 -12.37 11.14
C LEU A 15 6.05 -12.86 9.86
N ASP A 16 7.24 -13.45 10.01
CA ASP A 16 8.05 -14.03 8.91
C ASP A 16 8.26 -13.07 7.72
N GLY A 17 8.46 -11.78 8.00
CA GLY A 17 8.71 -10.75 6.99
C GLY A 17 7.46 -10.10 6.38
N PHE A 18 6.26 -10.49 6.82
CA PHE A 18 5.01 -9.86 6.43
C PHE A 18 4.40 -9.08 7.59
N TYR A 19 3.87 -7.90 7.30
CA TYR A 19 3.05 -7.16 8.26
C TYR A 19 1.61 -7.68 8.21
N ARG A 20 1.02 -7.92 9.38
CA ARG A 20 -0.38 -8.35 9.52
C ARG A 20 -1.19 -7.32 10.28
N PHE A 21 -2.42 -7.16 9.84
CA PHE A 21 -3.41 -6.28 10.42
C PHE A 21 -4.76 -6.98 10.50
N ARG A 22 -5.59 -6.54 11.44
CA ARG A 22 -6.99 -6.97 11.56
C ARG A 22 -7.92 -5.98 10.85
N PRO A 23 -9.13 -6.41 10.44
CA PRO A 23 -10.16 -5.50 9.96
C PRO A 23 -10.37 -4.35 10.93
N ARG A 24 -10.57 -3.14 10.41
CA ARG A 24 -10.72 -1.89 11.18
C ARG A 24 -9.48 -1.41 11.93
N GLU A 25 -8.37 -2.15 11.91
CA GLU A 25 -7.11 -1.57 12.32
C GLU A 25 -6.66 -0.49 11.33
N THR A 26 -5.82 0.40 11.84
CA THR A 26 -5.24 1.48 11.07
C THR A 26 -3.82 1.12 10.68
N VAL A 27 -3.53 1.09 9.38
CA VAL A 27 -2.16 0.95 8.85
C VAL A 27 -1.49 2.31 8.88
N LYS A 28 -0.34 2.39 9.53
CA LYS A 28 0.51 3.59 9.61
C LYS A 28 1.88 3.30 9.01
N GLY A 29 2.47 4.29 8.37
CA GLY A 29 3.80 4.12 7.81
C GLY A 29 4.37 5.38 7.22
N THR A 30 5.55 5.20 6.60
CA THR A 30 6.27 6.25 5.90
C THR A 30 6.60 5.83 4.49
N VAL A 31 6.53 6.79 3.56
CA VAL A 31 7.03 6.67 2.21
C VAL A 31 8.24 7.59 2.07
N THR A 32 9.40 7.03 1.73
CA THR A 32 10.60 7.81 1.42
C THR A 32 10.93 7.69 -0.07
N ILE A 33 11.06 8.83 -0.74
CA ILE A 33 11.37 8.90 -2.17
C ILE A 33 12.72 9.58 -2.34
N ARG A 34 13.62 8.92 -3.08
CA ARG A 34 14.93 9.45 -3.47
C ARG A 34 15.05 9.49 -5.00
N PRO A 35 14.82 10.65 -5.63
CA PRO A 35 14.90 10.80 -7.08
C PRO A 35 16.34 10.70 -7.59
N ASP A 36 16.54 9.93 -8.67
CA ASP A 36 17.81 9.88 -9.41
C ASP A 36 18.02 11.11 -10.32
N ARG A 37 16.96 11.90 -10.54
CA ARG A 37 16.91 13.15 -11.31
C ARG A 37 15.79 14.04 -10.80
N ASN A 38 15.73 15.30 -11.25
CA ASN A 38 14.59 16.17 -10.96
C ASN A 38 13.32 15.58 -11.60
N ILE A 39 12.26 15.42 -10.81
CA ILE A 39 10.95 14.95 -11.27
C ILE A 39 9.96 16.07 -11.04
N ASN A 40 9.35 16.56 -12.13
CA ASN A 40 8.17 17.38 -12.00
C ASN A 40 6.99 16.45 -11.71
N CYS A 41 6.43 16.56 -10.51
CA CYS A 41 5.38 15.71 -9.99
C CYS A 41 4.08 16.53 -10.01
N ASN A 42 3.12 16.13 -10.83
CA ASN A 42 1.79 16.73 -10.77
C ASN A 42 1.13 16.41 -9.43
N HIS A 43 1.16 15.13 -9.07
CA HIS A 43 0.59 14.60 -7.84
C HIS A 43 1.39 13.38 -7.36
N LEU A 44 1.55 13.30 -6.05
CA LEU A 44 2.10 12.12 -5.38
C LEU A 44 0.99 11.53 -4.53
N TYR A 45 0.50 10.37 -4.96
CA TYR A 45 -0.55 9.66 -4.25
C TYR A 45 0.03 8.53 -3.41
N ILE A 46 -0.45 8.41 -2.17
CA ILE A 46 -0.33 7.20 -1.37
C ILE A 46 -1.74 6.61 -1.24
N ARG A 47 -1.89 5.32 -1.53
CA ARG A 47 -3.20 4.65 -1.57
C ARG A 47 -3.20 3.40 -0.75
N LEU A 48 -4.32 3.18 -0.06
CA LEU A 48 -4.70 1.86 0.42
C LEU A 48 -5.58 1.21 -0.63
N GLU A 49 -5.17 0.04 -1.12
CA GLU A 49 -5.92 -0.71 -2.10
C GLU A 49 -5.83 -2.21 -1.88
N TRP A 50 -6.72 -2.93 -2.54
CA TRP A 50 -6.64 -4.37 -2.66
C TRP A 50 -7.04 -4.79 -4.08
N HIS A 51 -6.55 -5.94 -4.51
CA HIS A 51 -6.91 -6.53 -5.78
C HIS A 51 -6.95 -8.05 -5.74
N THR A 52 -7.63 -8.62 -6.72
CA THR A 52 -7.60 -10.05 -6.99
C THR A 52 -6.54 -10.39 -8.03
N GLU A 53 -5.81 -11.47 -7.77
CA GLU A 53 -4.90 -12.09 -8.72
C GLU A 53 -5.26 -13.55 -8.93
N GLY A 54 -4.75 -14.15 -10.01
CA GLY A 54 -4.98 -15.56 -10.35
C GLY A 54 -5.60 -15.76 -11.74
N ARG A 55 -6.30 -16.89 -11.91
CA ARG A 55 -6.90 -17.30 -13.20
C ARG A 55 -8.30 -16.71 -13.44
N GLY A 56 -8.85 -16.03 -12.45
CA GLY A 56 -10.16 -15.36 -12.53
C GLY A 56 -10.10 -13.93 -13.07
N THR A 57 -11.22 -13.24 -12.98
CA THR A 57 -11.31 -11.81 -13.31
C THR A 57 -10.48 -10.99 -12.31
N ARG A 58 -9.58 -10.16 -12.84
CA ARG A 58 -8.86 -9.17 -12.04
C ARG A 58 -9.84 -8.08 -11.62
N PHE A 59 -9.98 -7.90 -10.32
CA PHE A 59 -10.75 -6.85 -9.70
C PHE A 59 -9.84 -6.09 -8.76
N SER A 60 -9.89 -4.77 -8.78
CA SER A 60 -9.10 -3.92 -7.90
C SER A 60 -9.99 -2.84 -7.31
N GLN A 61 -9.75 -2.48 -6.05
CA GLN A 61 -10.46 -1.41 -5.38
C GLN A 61 -9.49 -0.51 -4.63
N LYS A 62 -9.54 0.79 -4.98
CA LYS A 62 -8.97 1.87 -4.17
C LYS A 62 -9.88 2.11 -2.97
N VAL A 63 -9.36 1.87 -1.77
CA VAL A 63 -10.11 2.03 -0.51
C VAL A 63 -9.98 3.45 0.01
N ALA A 64 -8.76 3.98 0.00
CA ALA A 64 -8.45 5.34 0.42
C ALA A 64 -7.24 5.89 -0.35
N GLU A 65 -7.11 7.22 -0.37
CA GLU A 65 -6.06 7.93 -1.09
C GLU A 65 -5.69 9.21 -0.36
N MET A 66 -4.40 9.53 -0.36
CA MET A 66 -3.85 10.82 0.06
C MET A 66 -3.04 11.40 -1.09
N ASP A 67 -3.34 12.65 -1.49
CA ASP A 67 -2.45 13.46 -2.33
C ASP A 67 -1.50 14.23 -1.42
N VAL A 68 -0.24 13.80 -1.33
CA VAL A 68 0.70 14.30 -0.33
C VAL A 68 1.71 15.30 -0.87
N PHE A 69 1.82 15.45 -2.20
CA PHE A 69 2.80 16.36 -2.79
C PHE A 69 2.49 16.76 -4.22
N GLN A 70 2.79 18.02 -4.54
CA GLN A 70 2.82 18.56 -5.90
C GLN A 70 4.06 19.45 -6.06
N GLY A 71 4.65 19.47 -7.25
CA GLY A 71 5.83 20.27 -7.58
C GLY A 71 7.07 19.42 -7.88
N THR A 72 8.27 19.94 -7.61
CA THR A 72 9.51 19.26 -8.01
C THR A 72 10.09 18.41 -6.89
N LEU A 73 10.22 17.10 -7.13
CA LEU A 73 11.09 16.21 -6.36
C LEU A 73 12.52 16.37 -6.90
N ALA A 74 13.37 17.06 -6.14
CA ALA A 74 14.72 17.39 -6.57
C ALA A 74 15.66 16.17 -6.52
N GLN A 75 16.55 16.07 -7.51
CA GLN A 75 17.56 15.02 -7.62
C GLN A 75 18.39 14.88 -6.34
N GLY A 76 18.55 13.65 -5.85
CA GLY A 76 19.40 13.33 -4.71
C GLY A 76 18.86 13.77 -3.34
N ILE A 77 17.76 14.54 -3.30
CA ILE A 77 17.11 14.98 -2.07
C ILE A 77 16.01 13.99 -1.73
N ALA A 78 16.20 13.24 -0.64
CA ALA A 78 15.16 12.37 -0.13
C ALA A 78 14.01 13.21 0.46
N ARG A 79 12.77 12.80 0.19
CA ARG A 79 11.58 13.33 0.84
C ARG A 79 10.78 12.20 1.46
N THR A 80 10.26 12.44 2.66
CA THR A 80 9.49 11.46 3.43
C THR A 80 8.10 12.00 3.70
N PHE A 81 7.12 11.12 3.58
CA PHE A 81 5.70 11.41 3.81
C PHE A 81 5.11 10.33 4.71
N ASP A 82 4.40 10.74 5.76
CA ASP A 82 3.67 9.83 6.63
C ASP A 82 2.29 9.53 6.04
N PHE A 83 1.79 8.31 6.27
CA PHE A 83 0.45 7.93 5.88
C PHE A 83 -0.27 7.17 6.99
N GLU A 84 -1.60 7.27 6.99
CA GLU A 84 -2.49 6.60 7.93
C GLU A 84 -3.80 6.23 7.23
N PHE A 85 -4.13 4.93 7.20
CA PHE A 85 -5.38 4.44 6.59
C PHE A 85 -6.07 3.40 7.46
N THR A 86 -7.39 3.49 7.57
CA THR A 86 -8.21 2.47 8.27
C THR A 86 -8.66 1.38 7.32
N ILE A 87 -8.35 0.13 7.65
CA ILE A 87 -8.75 -1.04 6.86
C ILE A 87 -10.26 -1.27 7.03
N PRO A 88 -11.03 -1.48 5.95
CA PRO A 88 -12.45 -1.80 6.06
C PRO A 88 -12.66 -3.19 6.69
N LYS A 89 -13.91 -3.54 6.99
CA LYS A 89 -14.23 -4.86 7.57
C LYS A 89 -13.84 -6.03 6.64
N LYS A 90 -13.91 -5.81 5.32
CA LYS A 90 -13.72 -6.80 4.24
C LYS A 90 -13.20 -6.11 2.97
N PRO A 91 -12.59 -6.84 2.03
CA PRO A 91 -12.25 -8.27 2.09
C PRO A 91 -11.01 -8.55 2.95
N TRP A 92 -10.77 -9.82 3.27
CA TRP A 92 -9.56 -10.28 3.96
C TRP A 92 -8.55 -10.80 2.97
N SER A 93 -7.27 -10.80 3.34
CA SER A 93 -6.23 -11.45 2.54
C SER A 93 -6.53 -12.94 2.43
N PHE A 94 -6.32 -13.46 1.23
CA PHE A 94 -6.55 -14.86 0.92
C PHE A 94 -5.56 -15.30 -0.13
N GLU A 95 -4.90 -16.43 0.09
CA GLU A 95 -4.06 -17.08 -0.91
C GLU A 95 -4.72 -18.39 -1.32
N GLY A 96 -5.14 -18.46 -2.58
CA GLY A 96 -5.83 -19.62 -3.12
C GLY A 96 -5.27 -20.02 -4.47
N HIS A 97 -5.50 -21.28 -4.86
CA HIS A 97 -4.97 -21.82 -6.11
C HIS A 97 -5.49 -21.09 -7.36
N TYR A 98 -6.73 -20.58 -7.32
CA TYR A 98 -7.38 -19.92 -8.46
C TYR A 98 -7.51 -18.40 -8.31
N VAL A 99 -7.64 -17.93 -7.07
CA VAL A 99 -7.81 -16.52 -6.75
C VAL A 99 -7.10 -16.22 -5.44
N SER A 100 -6.38 -15.11 -5.42
CA SER A 100 -5.81 -14.50 -4.23
C SER A 100 -6.35 -13.08 -4.06
N VAL A 101 -6.52 -12.64 -2.82
CA VAL A 101 -6.85 -11.26 -2.45
C VAL A 101 -5.61 -10.65 -1.81
N VAL A 102 -5.03 -9.66 -2.48
CA VAL A 102 -3.79 -9.01 -2.08
C VAL A 102 -4.11 -7.61 -1.60
N TRP A 103 -3.56 -7.23 -0.45
CA TRP A 103 -3.65 -5.89 0.11
C TRP A 103 -2.30 -5.20 -0.01
N ASN A 104 -2.30 -3.92 -0.38
CA ASN A 104 -1.08 -3.15 -0.46
C ASN A 104 -1.31 -1.67 -0.16
N VAL A 105 -0.23 -1.02 0.26
CA VAL A 105 -0.08 0.42 0.13
C VAL A 105 0.68 0.70 -1.16
N GLN A 106 0.09 1.48 -2.05
CA GLN A 106 0.69 1.91 -3.31
C GLN A 106 1.13 3.36 -3.23
N VAL A 107 2.28 3.66 -3.82
CA VAL A 107 2.77 5.01 -4.09
C VAL A 107 2.77 5.24 -5.59
N GLN A 108 2.08 6.27 -6.06
CA GLN A 108 2.11 6.72 -7.45
C GLN A 108 2.69 8.14 -7.52
N ILE A 109 3.70 8.32 -8.38
CA ILE A 109 4.21 9.64 -8.78
C ILE A 109 3.70 9.90 -10.20
N ASP A 110 2.76 10.84 -10.35
CA ASP A 110 2.24 11.30 -11.65
C ASP A 110 3.24 12.25 -12.31
N ILE A 111 3.79 11.82 -13.45
CA ILE A 111 4.85 12.56 -14.17
C ILE A 111 4.31 13.02 -15.54
N PRO A 112 4.20 14.35 -15.78
CA PRO A 112 3.77 14.87 -17.06
C PRO A 112 4.60 14.35 -18.22
N MET A 113 3.93 13.84 -19.25
CA MET A 113 4.55 13.38 -20.51
C MET A 113 5.60 12.27 -20.31
N ALA A 114 5.55 11.56 -19.19
CA ALA A 114 6.39 10.41 -18.91
C ALA A 114 5.55 9.28 -18.30
N ARG A 115 6.18 8.14 -18.07
CA ARG A 115 5.54 7.02 -17.39
C ARG A 115 5.58 7.25 -15.88
N ASP A 116 4.43 7.09 -15.24
CA ASP A 116 4.32 7.17 -13.79
C ASP A 116 5.19 6.12 -13.10
N VAL A 117 5.73 6.51 -11.95
CA VAL A 117 6.39 5.57 -11.04
C VAL A 117 5.32 5.03 -10.10
N ASN A 118 5.20 3.71 -10.05
CA ASN A 118 4.27 3.00 -9.17
C ASN A 118 5.06 1.97 -8.37
N GLU A 119 5.02 2.09 -7.04
CA GLU A 119 5.67 1.16 -6.13
C GLU A 119 4.68 0.73 -5.06
N SER A 120 4.82 -0.49 -4.53
CA SER A 120 3.83 -1.06 -3.61
C SER A 120 4.47 -1.93 -2.55
N ALA A 121 3.93 -1.86 -1.33
CA ALA A 121 4.26 -2.77 -0.24
C ALA A 121 3.02 -3.56 0.16
N VAL A 122 3.15 -4.88 0.13
CA VAL A 122 2.08 -5.84 0.45
C VAL A 122 2.04 -6.08 1.95
N PHE A 123 0.83 -6.25 2.49
CA PHE A 123 0.59 -6.70 3.85
C PHE A 123 -0.63 -7.64 3.89
N LEU A 124 -0.85 -8.29 5.04
CA LEU A 124 -1.95 -9.22 5.23
C LEU A 124 -3.05 -8.62 6.10
N VAL A 125 -4.30 -8.82 5.70
CA VAL A 125 -5.48 -8.56 6.51
C VAL A 125 -6.07 -9.90 6.95
N GLU A 126 -5.95 -10.22 8.22
CA GLU A 126 -6.48 -11.47 8.80
C GLU A 126 -7.78 -11.22 9.56
N PRO A 127 -8.81 -12.07 9.38
CA PRO A 127 -10.05 -11.93 10.14
C PRO A 127 -9.81 -11.97 11.65
N ASP A 128 -10.67 -11.26 12.39
CA ASP A 128 -10.81 -11.50 13.82
C ASP A 128 -11.20 -12.97 14.03
N ARG A 129 -10.31 -13.76 14.64
CA ARG A 129 -10.71 -15.07 15.16
C ARG A 129 -11.59 -14.82 16.37
N GLU A 130 -12.88 -15.09 16.25
CA GLU A 130 -13.65 -15.42 17.46
C GLU A 130 -13.06 -16.71 18.04
N PRO A 131 -12.71 -16.76 19.33
CA PRO A 131 -12.24 -17.98 19.96
C PRO A 131 -13.32 -19.05 19.83
N ALA A 132 -12.91 -20.27 19.46
CA ALA A 132 -13.81 -21.40 19.22
C ALA A 132 -14.63 -21.83 20.45
N ASP A 133 -14.32 -21.29 21.63
CA ASP A 133 -14.87 -21.71 22.93
C ASP A 133 -16.11 -20.92 23.39
N SER A 134 -16.66 -20.00 22.58
CA SER A 134 -17.85 -19.22 22.94
C SER A 134 -19.20 -19.85 22.51
N VAL A 135 -19.28 -21.18 22.40
CA VAL A 135 -20.56 -21.89 22.30
C VAL A 135 -20.53 -23.15 23.14
N TRP A 136 -20.97 -23.04 24.40
CA TRP A 136 -21.59 -24.13 25.17
C TRP A 136 -22.70 -23.54 26.06
#